data_AF-V4Y2J2-F1
#
_entry.id   AF-V4Y2J2-F1
#
_cell.length_a   1.000
_cell.length_b   1.000
_cell.length_c   1.000
_cell.angle_alpha   90.00
_cell.angle_beta   90.00
_cell.angle_gamma   90.00
#
_symmetry.space_group_name_H-M   'P 1'
#
loop_
_entity.id
_entity.type
_entity.pdbx_description
1 polymer ?
#
loop_
_entity_poly.entity_id
_entity_poly.type
_entity_poly.pdbx_seq_one_letter_code
_entity_poly.pdbx_strand_id
1 'polypeptide(L)'
;TLPDVDLRLPGVPHRGPTHSLPFAALVGTALGGAALVAAGQLGADDPRLVAALAAGVGAFGVCAHLLGDVITPSGVPLFWPVGDSYSVSLTTADSTAWNYGLFVLGVGATAAAAAVATRVV
;
A
#
# COMPACT_ATOMS: atom_id res chain seq x y z
N THR A 1 -6.29 -6.27 -1.12
CA THR A 1 -5.37 -5.53 -2.03
C THR A 1 -4.32 -6.51 -2.56
N LEU A 2 -3.18 -6.08 -3.12
CA LEU A 2 -2.10 -7.01 -3.54
C LEU A 2 -1.65 -7.95 -2.40
N PRO A 3 -1.49 -7.50 -1.14
CA PRO A 3 -1.27 -8.38 0.01
C PRO A 3 -2.12 -9.65 0.09
N ASP A 4 -3.44 -9.54 -0.08
CA ASP A 4 -4.40 -10.67 0.05
C ASP A 4 -4.37 -11.65 -1.14
N VAL A 5 -3.49 -11.43 -2.13
CA VAL A 5 -3.26 -12.44 -3.17
C VAL A 5 -2.75 -13.75 -2.54
N ASP A 6 -2.15 -13.69 -1.35
CA ASP A 6 -1.72 -14.84 -0.56
C ASP A 6 -2.83 -15.86 -0.28
N LEU A 7 -4.10 -15.42 -0.15
CA LEU A 7 -5.26 -16.30 -0.02
C LEU A 7 -5.46 -17.24 -1.21
N ARG A 8 -4.82 -16.95 -2.35
CA ARG A 8 -4.91 -17.70 -3.60
C ARG A 8 -3.58 -18.32 -4.01
N LEU A 9 -2.49 -18.10 -3.27
CA LEU A 9 -1.16 -18.59 -3.59
C LEU A 9 -0.82 -19.83 -2.74
N PRO A 10 -0.76 -21.04 -3.33
CA PRO A 10 -0.36 -22.23 -2.60
C PRO A 10 1.04 -22.07 -2.00
N GLY A 11 1.18 -22.41 -0.72
CA GLY A 11 2.46 -22.35 -0.01
C GLY A 11 2.86 -20.97 0.52
N VAL A 12 2.05 -19.93 0.31
CA VAL A 12 2.25 -18.61 0.94
C VAL A 12 1.32 -18.50 2.14
N PRO A 13 1.84 -18.30 3.37
CA PRO A 13 0.97 -18.11 4.53
C PRO A 13 0.26 -16.75 4.44
N HIS A 14 -1.04 -16.75 4.75
CA HIS A 14 -1.79 -15.51 4.92
C HIS A 14 -1.20 -14.69 6.08
N ARG A 15 -1.08 -13.38 5.91
CA ARG A 15 -0.40 -12.48 6.87
C ARG A 15 1.06 -12.87 7.14
N GLY A 16 1.77 -13.34 6.12
CA GLY A 16 3.22 -13.56 6.16
C GLY A 16 3.97 -12.54 5.31
N PRO A 17 4.74 -12.97 4.29
CA PRO A 17 5.60 -12.07 3.51
C PRO A 17 4.85 -10.94 2.83
N THR A 18 3.66 -11.21 2.29
CA THR A 18 2.81 -10.24 1.57
C THR A 18 2.25 -9.13 2.45
N HIS A 19 2.24 -9.32 3.77
CA HIS A 19 1.74 -8.36 4.74
C HIS A 19 2.90 -7.76 5.55
N SER A 20 3.95 -7.29 4.87
CA SER A 20 5.17 -6.79 5.50
C SER A 20 5.70 -5.52 4.82
N LEU A 21 6.49 -4.72 5.55
CA LEU A 21 7.16 -3.54 5.00
C LEU A 21 8.18 -3.89 3.89
N PRO A 22 8.96 -4.99 3.99
CA PRO A 22 9.77 -5.45 2.86
C PRO A 22 8.96 -5.70 1.59
N PHE A 23 7.75 -6.25 1.70
CA PHE A 23 6.87 -6.44 0.54
C PHE A 23 6.35 -5.12 -0.03
N ALA A 24 6.04 -4.14 0.82
CA ALA A 24 5.71 -2.79 0.35
C ALA A 24 6.86 -2.17 -0.46
N ALA A 25 8.10 -2.29 0.03
CA ALA A 25 9.29 -1.83 -0.67
C ALA A 25 9.51 -2.57 -1.99
N LEU A 26 9.31 -3.89 -2.02
CA LEU A 26 9.41 -4.71 -3.22
C LEU A 26 8.40 -4.26 -4.28
N VAL A 27 7.14 -4.09 -3.91
CA VAL A 27 6.06 -3.67 -4.83
C VAL A 27 6.33 -2.26 -5.37
N GLY A 28 6.68 -1.32 -4.51
CA GLY A 28 7.05 0.03 -4.94
C GLY A 28 8.23 0.03 -5.89
N THR A 29 9.30 -0.70 -5.56
CA THR A 29 10.51 -0.78 -6.42
C THR A 29 10.19 -1.42 -7.77
N ALA A 30 9.38 -2.49 -7.79
CA ALA A 30 8.99 -3.18 -9.01
C ALA A 30 8.16 -2.29 -9.94
N LEU A 31 7.15 -1.59 -9.40
CA LEU A 31 6.32 -0.67 -10.18
C LEU A 31 7.10 0.56 -10.65
N GLY A 32 7.96 1.12 -9.80
CA GLY A 32 8.85 2.22 -10.18
C GLY A 32 9.81 1.83 -11.30
N GLY A 33 10.45 0.67 -11.20
CA GLY A 33 11.35 0.15 -12.24
C GLY A 33 10.63 -0.11 -13.56
N ALA A 34 9.45 -0.75 -13.51
CA ALA A 34 8.64 -0.99 -14.71
C ALA A 34 8.19 0.33 -15.37
N ALA A 35 7.73 1.30 -14.58
CA ALA A 35 7.32 2.61 -15.06
C ALA A 35 8.49 3.41 -15.65
N LEU A 36 9.68 3.34 -15.05
CA LEU A 36 10.88 4.00 -15.58
C LEU A 36 11.21 3.50 -16.99
N VAL A 37 11.20 2.18 -17.18
CA VAL A 37 11.46 1.56 -18.49
C VAL A 37 10.37 1.98 -19.48
N ALA A 38 9.10 1.80 -19.12
CA ALA A 38 7.98 2.10 -20.01
C ALA A 38 7.93 3.59 -20.40
N ALA A 39 8.06 4.50 -19.44
CA ALA A 39 8.05 5.94 -19.70
C ALA A 39 9.21 6.40 -20.59
N GLY A 40 10.39 5.78 -20.43
CA GLY A 40 11.53 6.03 -21.32
C GLY A 40 11.28 5.57 -22.76
N GLN A 41 10.63 4.43 -22.97
CA GLN A 41 10.29 3.94 -24.32
C GLN A 41 9.16 4.75 -24.97
N LEU A 42 8.24 5.28 -24.17
CA LEU A 42 7.09 6.06 -24.63
C LEU A 42 7.41 7.57 -24.81
N GLY A 43 8.63 8.00 -24.49
CA GLY A 43 9.08 9.38 -24.69
C GLY A 43 8.49 10.38 -23.70
N ALA A 44 8.25 9.98 -22.45
CA ALA A 44 7.85 10.92 -21.40
C ALA A 44 8.93 11.99 -21.16
N ASP A 45 8.52 13.23 -20.89
CA ASP A 45 9.44 14.35 -20.64
C ASP A 45 10.34 14.12 -19.42
N ASP A 46 9.79 13.56 -18.34
CA ASP A 46 10.53 13.12 -17.16
C ASP A 46 10.13 11.69 -16.74
N PRO A 47 10.80 10.66 -17.28
CA PRO A 47 10.56 9.27 -16.91
C PRO A 47 10.83 8.97 -15.43
N ARG A 48 11.70 9.76 -14.77
CA ARG A 48 12.04 9.54 -13.35
C ARG A 48 10.91 10.00 -12.44
N LEU A 49 10.24 11.10 -12.79
CA LEU A 49 9.04 11.54 -12.09
C LEU A 49 7.92 10.49 -12.19
N VAL A 50 7.68 9.95 -13.38
CA VAL A 50 6.69 8.88 -13.59
C VAL A 50 7.04 7.63 -12.77
N ALA A 51 8.31 7.25 -12.75
CA ALA A 51 8.80 6.13 -11.94
C ALA A 51 8.62 6.37 -10.44
N ALA A 52 8.96 7.56 -9.94
CA ALA A 52 8.79 7.93 -8.54
C ALA A 52 7.31 7.91 -8.12
N LEU A 53 6.42 8.41 -8.98
CA LEU A 53 4.97 8.34 -8.77
C LEU A 53 4.48 6.89 -8.71
N ALA A 54 4.88 6.04 -9.66
CA ALA A 54 4.48 4.63 -9.69
C ALA A 54 4.99 3.86 -8.46
N ALA A 55 6.23 4.11 -8.06
CA ALA A 55 6.79 3.53 -6.84
C ALA A 55 6.03 3.97 -5.58
N GLY A 56 5.75 5.28 -5.49
CA GLY A 56 5.00 5.87 -4.38
C GLY A 56 3.59 5.29 -4.27
N VAL A 57 2.84 5.24 -5.38
CA VAL A 57 1.49 4.67 -5.42
C VAL A 57 1.51 3.18 -5.04
N GLY A 58 2.47 2.42 -5.57
CA GLY A 58 2.65 1.00 -5.23
C GLY A 58 2.88 0.75 -3.75
N ALA A 59 3.90 1.40 -3.19
CA ALA A 59 4.25 1.29 -1.78
C ALA A 59 3.10 1.80 -0.88
N PHE A 60 2.51 2.94 -1.22
CA PHE A 60 1.39 3.52 -0.47
C PHE A 60 0.18 2.58 -0.45
N GLY A 61 -0.18 1.95 -1.56
CA GLY A 61 -1.30 1.01 -1.61
C GLY A 61 -1.10 -0.20 -0.69
N VAL A 62 0.13 -0.74 -0.62
CA VAL A 62 0.46 -1.80 0.33
C VAL A 62 0.42 -1.28 1.76
N CYS A 63 1.07 -0.15 2.06
CA CYS A 63 1.08 0.43 3.41
C CYS A 63 -0.31 0.79 3.92
N ALA A 64 -1.20 1.28 3.05
CA ALA A 64 -2.59 1.57 3.42
C ALA A 64 -3.35 0.30 3.82
N HIS A 65 -3.10 -0.82 3.14
CA HIS A 65 -3.64 -2.11 3.53
C HIS A 65 -3.08 -2.57 4.88
N LEU A 66 -1.75 -2.51 5.07
CA LEU A 66 -1.10 -2.85 6.35
C LEU A 66 -1.64 -1.99 7.49
N LEU A 67 -1.85 -0.70 7.26
CA LEU A 67 -2.44 0.21 8.26
C LEU A 67 -3.85 -0.25 8.64
N GLY A 68 -4.67 -0.64 7.66
CA GLY A 68 -5.97 -1.26 7.90
C GLY A 68 -5.87 -2.53 8.75
N ASP A 69 -4.88 -3.37 8.52
CA ASP A 69 -4.68 -4.58 9.32
C ASP A 69 -4.15 -4.28 10.74
N VAL A 70 -3.22 -3.33 10.90
CA VAL A 70 -2.66 -2.91 12.19
C VAL A 70 -3.76 -2.45 13.14
N ILE A 71 -4.75 -1.70 12.65
CA ILE A 71 -5.81 -1.19 13.52
C ILE A 71 -6.82 -2.27 13.96
N THR A 72 -6.73 -3.48 13.40
CA THR A 72 -7.58 -4.62 13.79
C THR A 72 -6.93 -5.52 14.83
N PRO A 73 -7.70 -6.28 15.63
CA PRO A 73 -7.15 -7.25 16.56
C PRO A 73 -6.26 -8.33 15.93
N SER A 74 -6.48 -8.65 14.64
CA SER A 74 -5.68 -9.66 13.92
C SER A 74 -4.21 -9.24 13.74
N GLY A 75 -3.95 -7.92 13.62
CA GLY A 75 -2.62 -7.36 13.48
C GLY A 75 -1.84 -7.82 12.25
N VAL A 76 -0.57 -7.44 12.16
CA VAL A 76 0.27 -7.72 10.99
C VAL A 76 1.77 -7.80 11.31
N PRO A 77 2.54 -8.76 10.75
CA PRO A 77 3.97 -8.86 11.00
C PRO A 77 4.77 -7.90 10.11
N LEU A 78 4.76 -6.62 10.48
CA LEU A 78 5.40 -5.54 9.70
C LEU A 78 6.85 -5.84 9.29
N PHE A 79 7.60 -6.55 10.14
CA PHE A 79 9.01 -6.85 9.94
C PHE A 79 9.28 -8.32 9.56
N TRP A 80 8.27 -9.07 9.10
CA TRP A 80 8.44 -10.43 8.59
C TRP A 80 9.72 -10.54 7.70
N PRO A 81 10.55 -11.58 7.87
CA PRO A 81 10.33 -12.81 8.64
C PRO A 81 10.73 -12.72 10.11
N VAL A 82 11.05 -11.53 10.62
CA VAL A 82 11.51 -11.33 12.00
C VAL A 82 10.52 -10.52 12.82
N GLY A 83 10.52 -10.74 14.13
CA GLY A 83 9.66 -10.02 15.07
C GLY A 83 8.21 -10.49 15.08
N ASP A 84 7.42 -9.81 15.90
CA ASP A 84 6.04 -10.16 16.18
C ASP A 84 5.04 -9.42 15.27
N SER A 85 3.77 -9.79 15.39
CA SER A 85 2.66 -9.06 14.79
C SER A 85 2.34 -7.81 15.60
N TYR A 86 2.07 -6.71 14.90
CA TYR A 86 1.69 -5.42 15.48
C TYR A 86 0.18 -5.22 15.35
N SER A 87 -0.47 -4.84 16.44
CA SER A 87 -1.89 -4.50 16.47
C SER A 87 -2.15 -3.35 17.44
N VAL A 88 -3.03 -2.44 17.03
CA VAL A 88 -3.60 -1.39 17.90
C VAL A 88 -4.96 -1.83 18.46
N SER A 89 -5.62 -2.81 17.84
CA SER A 89 -6.93 -3.34 18.28
C SER A 89 -7.99 -2.25 18.47
N LEU A 90 -8.05 -1.28 17.54
CA LEU A 90 -8.97 -0.15 17.59
C LEU A 90 -10.38 -0.53 17.11
N THR A 91 -10.47 -1.35 16.07
CA THR A 91 -11.74 -1.74 15.46
C THR A 91 -11.70 -3.15 14.88
N THR A 92 -12.83 -3.85 14.85
CA THR A 92 -12.93 -5.14 14.17
C THR A 92 -13.08 -4.94 12.66
N ALA A 93 -12.52 -5.87 11.89
CA ALA A 93 -12.55 -5.80 10.43
C ALA A 93 -13.97 -5.91 9.83
N ASP A 94 -14.92 -6.47 10.59
CA ASP A 94 -16.33 -6.65 10.20
C ASP A 94 -17.23 -5.44 10.53
N SER A 95 -16.67 -4.37 11.12
CA SER A 95 -17.46 -3.19 11.47
C SER A 95 -17.79 -2.33 10.24
N THR A 96 -19.03 -2.41 9.77
CA THR A 96 -19.54 -1.59 8.66
C THR A 96 -19.30 -0.09 8.85
N ALA A 97 -19.52 0.42 10.07
CA ALA A 97 -19.34 1.84 10.37
C ALA A 97 -17.88 2.29 10.19
N TRP A 98 -16.92 1.51 10.70
CA TRP A 98 -15.50 1.79 10.53
C TRP A 98 -15.04 1.64 9.08
N ASN A 99 -15.57 0.64 8.37
CA ASN A 99 -15.25 0.43 6.95
C ASN A 99 -15.67 1.64 6.10
N TYR A 100 -16.89 2.14 6.27
CA TYR A 100 -17.33 3.36 5.56
C TYR A 100 -16.59 4.61 6.05
N GLY A 101 -16.35 4.73 7.36
CA GLY A 101 -15.63 5.88 7.92
C GLY A 101 -14.21 6.00 7.38
N LEU A 102 -13.46 4.91 7.36
CA LEU A 102 -12.10 4.86 6.82
C LEU A 102 -12.08 5.04 5.30
N PHE A 103 -13.08 4.52 4.59
CA PHE A 103 -13.22 4.75 3.15
C PHE A 103 -13.41 6.24 2.84
N VAL A 104 -14.37 6.90 3.51
CA VAL A 104 -14.63 8.33 3.34
C VAL A 104 -13.40 9.16 3.72
N LEU A 105 -12.73 8.81 4.82
CA LEU A 105 -11.49 9.46 5.25
C LEU A 105 -10.40 9.33 4.18
N GLY A 106 -10.20 8.13 3.61
CA GLY A 106 -9.20 7.89 2.58
C GLY A 106 -9.50 8.65 1.28
N VAL A 107 -10.77 8.67 0.84
CA VAL A 107 -11.21 9.48 -0.32
C VAL A 107 -10.96 10.96 -0.07
N GLY A 108 -11.35 11.47 1.11
CA GLY A 108 -11.14 12.86 1.49
C GLY A 108 -9.66 13.25 1.54
N ALA A 109 -8.82 12.41 2.15
CA ALA A 109 -7.38 12.62 2.20
C ALA A 109 -6.74 12.64 0.80
N THR A 110 -7.19 11.75 -0.10
CA THR A 110 -6.71 11.70 -1.49
C THR A 110 -7.12 12.96 -2.25
N ALA A 111 -8.38 13.39 -2.12
CA ALA A 111 -8.87 14.62 -2.74
C ALA A 111 -8.13 15.87 -2.22
N ALA A 112 -7.87 15.94 -0.92
CA ALA A 112 -7.09 17.01 -0.31
C ALA A 112 -5.64 17.02 -0.82
N ALA A 113 -4.99 15.86 -0.90
CA ALA A 113 -3.64 15.74 -1.45
C ALA A 113 -3.57 16.21 -2.91
N ALA A 114 -4.54 15.82 -3.74
CA ALA A 114 -4.64 16.29 -5.12
C ALA A 114 -4.87 17.81 -5.20
N ALA A 115 -5.72 18.37 -4.33
CA ALA A 115 -5.97 19.81 -4.27
C ALA A 115 -4.74 20.60 -3.81
N VAL A 116 -3.91 20.04 -2.92
CA VAL A 116 -2.62 20.64 -2.55
C VAL A 116 -1.64 20.56 -3.72
N ALA A 117 -1.55 19.41 -4.38
CA ALA A 117 -0.65 19.20 -5.51
C ALA A 117 -0.88 20.22 -6.64
N THR A 118 -2.13 20.58 -6.95
CA THR A 118 -2.44 21.60 -7.98
C THR A 118 -2.07 23.02 -7.59
N ARG A 119 -1.64 23.28 -6.35
CA ARG A 119 -1.16 24.59 -5.88
C ARG A 119 0.36 24.73 -5.92
N VAL A 120 1.09 23.62 -6.08
CA VAL A 120 2.56 23.56 -6.06
C VAL A 120 3.16 23.34 -7.46
N VAL A 121 2.31 23.14 -8.46
CA VAL A 121 2.63 23.04 -9.89
C VAL A 121 2.16 24.31 -10.58
#